data_AF-A0A7C1W3E7-F1
#
_entry.id   AF-A0A7C1W3E7-F1
#
_cell.length_a   1.000
_cell.length_b   1.000
_cell.length_c   1.000
_cell.angle_alpha   90.00
_cell.angle_beta   90.00
_cell.angle_gamma   90.00
#
_symmetry.space_group_name_H-M   'P 1'
#
loop_
_entity.id
_entity.type
_entity.pdbx_description
1 polymer ?
#
loop_
_entity_poly.entity_id
_entity_poly.type
_entity_poly.pdbx_seq_one_letter_code
_entity_poly.pdbx_strand_id
1 'polypeptide(L)'
;MNKKLIASIIGAGSLIMASQPLKDFLEKWEGGAQGMAVYADKLANGLPTACHGITKHVTDEPVIVGEYWSKEKCDRVRDTALIKVQTELLNCIGFRPPQSVFDGLSSLAWNVGWPKACKSQSTRYARKGDYKTACNLLAETFSGKPNWSYASGHFVQGLNNRRKDNRDNLCLSGNYQ
;
A
#
# COMPACT_ATOMS: atom_id res chain seq x y z
N MET A 1 20.01 -13.99 -39.67
CA MET A 1 18.88 -14.07 -38.73
C MET A 1 18.86 -12.80 -37.88
N ASN A 2 18.03 -11.83 -38.26
CA ASN A 2 17.94 -10.54 -37.58
C ASN A 2 17.13 -10.68 -36.29
N LYS A 3 17.79 -10.54 -35.13
CA LYS A 3 17.12 -10.37 -33.84
C LYS A 3 16.38 -9.03 -33.88
N LYS A 4 15.07 -9.04 -34.06
CA LYS A 4 14.23 -7.86 -33.83
C LYS A 4 14.33 -7.52 -32.33
N LEU A 5 14.97 -6.40 -32.01
CA LEU A 5 14.76 -5.73 -30.74
C LEU A 5 13.27 -5.41 -30.64
N ILE A 6 12.55 -6.12 -29.78
CA ILE A 6 11.24 -5.66 -29.33
C ILE A 6 11.54 -4.57 -28.30
N ALA A 7 11.60 -3.33 -28.79
CA ALA A 7 11.45 -2.18 -27.91
C ALA A 7 10.03 -2.26 -27.34
N SER A 8 9.90 -2.71 -26.09
CA SER A 8 8.64 -2.63 -25.36
C SER A 8 8.25 -1.16 -25.27
N ILE A 9 7.26 -0.77 -26.07
CA ILE A 9 6.54 0.49 -25.92
C ILE A 9 5.88 0.41 -24.54
N ILE A 10 6.47 1.07 -23.55
CA ILE A 10 5.80 1.33 -22.28
C ILE A 10 4.70 2.32 -22.63
N GLY A 11 3.53 1.80 -22.98
CA GLY A 11 2.34 2.61 -23.20
C GLY A 11 2.11 3.47 -21.98
N ALA A 12 1.88 4.76 -22.20
CA ALA A 12 1.37 5.68 -21.20
C ALA A 12 -0.08 5.29 -20.85
N GLY A 13 -0.26 4.14 -20.21
CA GLY A 13 -1.51 3.74 -19.59
C GLY A 13 -1.76 4.61 -18.37
N SER A 14 -3.02 5.01 -18.16
CA SER A 14 -3.41 5.64 -16.91
C SER A 14 -3.18 4.67 -15.75
N LEU A 15 -2.74 5.19 -14.59
CA LEU A 15 -2.70 4.40 -13.37
C LEU A 15 -4.12 3.94 -13.01
N ILE A 16 -4.24 2.68 -12.63
CA ILE A 16 -5.46 2.10 -12.09
C ILE A 16 -5.42 2.30 -10.58
N MET A 17 -6.29 3.19 -10.09
CA MET A 17 -6.48 3.40 -8.65
C MET A 17 -7.27 2.21 -8.08
N ALA A 18 -6.91 1.79 -6.87
CA ALA A 18 -7.42 0.59 -6.22
C ALA A 18 -7.38 -0.60 -7.20
N SER A 19 -6.20 -0.89 -7.75
CA SER A 19 -5.99 -2.03 -8.64
C SER A 19 -6.33 -3.34 -7.92
N GLN A 20 -6.77 -4.36 -8.66
CA GLN A 20 -7.06 -5.66 -8.09
C GLN A 20 -5.82 -6.29 -7.39
N PRO A 21 -4.60 -6.27 -7.98
CA PRO A 21 -3.41 -6.78 -7.30
C PRO A 21 -3.14 -6.09 -5.95
N LEU A 22 -3.34 -4.78 -5.86
CA LEU A 22 -3.19 -4.06 -4.60
C LEU A 22 -4.27 -4.48 -3.58
N LYS A 23 -5.53 -4.61 -4.00
CA LYS A 23 -6.62 -5.05 -3.12
C LYS A 23 -6.36 -6.45 -2.56
N ASP A 24 -6.00 -7.40 -3.42
CA ASP A 24 -5.69 -8.78 -3.02
C ASP A 24 -4.51 -8.82 -2.05
N PHE A 25 -3.48 -8.01 -2.32
CA PHE A 25 -2.33 -7.88 -1.41
C PHE A 25 -2.75 -7.33 -0.05
N LEU A 26 -3.56 -6.28 -0.01
CA LEU A 26 -4.06 -5.72 1.26
C LEU A 26 -4.96 -6.72 1.98
N GLU A 27 -5.86 -7.40 1.29
CA GLU A 27 -6.74 -8.41 1.90
C GLU A 27 -5.95 -9.56 2.56
N LYS A 28 -4.90 -10.05 1.88
CA LYS A 28 -3.98 -11.06 2.42
C LYS A 28 -3.32 -10.63 3.73
N TRP A 29 -2.92 -9.37 3.85
CA TRP A 29 -2.09 -8.88 4.96
C TRP A 29 -2.84 -8.13 6.05
N GLU A 30 -3.98 -7.52 5.75
CA GLU A 30 -4.86 -6.89 6.74
C GLU A 30 -5.89 -7.87 7.30
N GLY A 31 -6.05 -9.04 6.66
CA GLY A 31 -7.09 -10.03 6.97
C GLY A 31 -8.44 -9.56 6.44
N GLY A 32 -8.98 -10.24 5.44
CA GLY A 32 -10.32 -10.00 4.87
C GLY A 32 -11.39 -9.75 5.93
N ALA A 33 -12.11 -8.62 5.88
CA ALA A 33 -13.22 -8.36 6.79
C ALA A 33 -14.49 -9.05 6.25
N GLN A 34 -14.98 -10.08 6.94
CA GLN A 34 -16.24 -10.77 6.60
C GLN A 34 -17.49 -10.04 7.15
N GLY A 35 -17.37 -8.72 7.34
CA GLY A 35 -18.31 -7.90 8.11
C GLY A 35 -18.00 -7.92 9.61
N MET A 36 -18.30 -6.80 10.28
CA MET A 36 -18.03 -6.64 11.72
C MET A 36 -18.77 -5.47 12.33
N ALA A 37 -18.89 -5.47 13.66
CA ALA A 37 -19.27 -4.28 14.41
C ALA A 37 -18.09 -3.31 14.53
N VAL A 38 -18.34 -2.03 14.31
CA VAL A 38 -17.38 -0.96 14.58
C VAL A 38 -17.04 -0.96 16.06
N TYR A 39 -15.75 -0.94 16.40
CA TYR A 39 -15.27 -1.00 17.77
C TYR A 39 -14.46 0.25 18.13
N ALA A 40 -14.39 0.55 19.43
CA ALA A 40 -13.47 1.54 19.94
C ALA A 40 -12.08 0.91 20.10
N ASP A 41 -11.13 1.30 19.27
CA ASP A 41 -9.79 0.74 19.29
C ASP A 41 -8.98 1.25 20.48
N LYS A 42 -8.80 0.38 21.48
CA LYS A 42 -8.06 0.69 22.71
C LYS A 42 -6.58 0.97 22.45
N LEU A 43 -6.00 0.45 21.37
CA LEU A 43 -4.62 0.73 20.97
C LEU A 43 -4.48 2.10 20.31
N ALA A 44 -5.59 2.69 19.86
CA ALA A 44 -5.69 4.02 19.28
C ALA A 44 -6.51 4.99 20.16
N ASN A 45 -6.42 4.86 21.49
CA ASN A 45 -7.10 5.73 22.46
C ASN A 45 -8.63 5.81 22.28
N GLY A 46 -9.27 4.70 21.92
CA GLY A 46 -10.73 4.60 21.74
C GLY A 46 -11.23 5.13 20.40
N LEU A 47 -10.35 5.35 19.42
CA LEU A 47 -10.72 5.77 18.08
C LEU A 47 -11.71 4.76 17.46
N PRO A 48 -12.88 5.19 16.95
CA PRO A 48 -13.78 4.30 16.24
C PRO A 48 -13.11 3.72 15.00
N THR A 49 -13.09 2.39 14.94
CA THR A 49 -12.40 1.63 13.90
C THR A 49 -13.30 0.53 13.36
N ALA A 50 -13.33 0.40 12.04
CA ALA A 50 -14.09 -0.61 11.32
C ALA A 50 -13.20 -1.37 10.34
N CYS A 51 -13.56 -2.62 10.06
CA CYS A 51 -12.94 -3.46 9.02
C CYS A 51 -11.40 -3.45 9.11
N HIS A 52 -10.73 -3.13 8.01
CA HIS A 52 -9.27 -3.07 7.87
C HIS A 52 -8.63 -1.82 8.50
N GLY A 53 -8.97 -1.48 9.74
CA GLY A 53 -8.44 -0.28 10.39
C GLY A 53 -8.99 1.03 9.81
N ILE A 54 -10.18 1.00 9.20
CA ILE A 54 -10.85 2.19 8.67
C ILE A 54 -11.26 3.07 9.84
N THR A 55 -10.80 4.32 9.79
CA THR A 55 -11.11 5.37 10.78
C THR A 55 -11.51 6.65 10.05
N LYS A 56 -11.99 7.65 10.79
CA LYS A 56 -12.32 8.98 10.26
C LYS A 56 -11.18 9.68 9.49
N HIS A 57 -9.94 9.20 9.60
CA HIS A 57 -8.80 9.80 8.92
C HIS A 57 -8.70 9.41 7.45
N VAL A 58 -9.33 8.30 7.06
CA VAL A 58 -9.20 7.72 5.72
C VAL A 58 -10.54 7.63 4.99
N THR A 59 -11.66 7.84 5.67
CA THR A 59 -13.00 7.86 5.08
C THR A 59 -13.81 9.05 5.59
N ASP A 60 -14.73 9.54 4.75
CA ASP A 60 -15.74 10.52 5.12
C ASP A 60 -17.05 9.85 5.59
N GLU A 61 -17.15 8.51 5.46
CA GLU A 61 -18.23 7.71 6.04
C GLU A 61 -18.15 7.78 7.58
N PRO A 62 -19.25 8.10 8.28
CA PRO A 62 -19.29 8.06 9.74
C PRO A 62 -18.91 6.67 10.28
N VAL A 63 -17.91 6.61 11.15
CA VAL A 63 -17.48 5.37 11.82
C VAL A 63 -18.04 5.38 13.25
N ILE A 64 -19.19 4.74 13.45
CA ILE A 64 -19.97 4.83 14.69
C ILE A 64 -19.84 3.52 15.46
N VAL A 65 -19.27 3.57 16.68
CA VAL A 65 -19.08 2.38 17.54
C VAL A 65 -20.43 1.67 17.77
N GLY A 66 -20.43 0.36 17.58
CA GLY A 66 -21.62 -0.50 17.72
C GLY A 66 -22.42 -0.68 16.42
N GLU A 67 -22.18 0.13 15.39
CA GLU A 67 -22.77 -0.09 14.06
C GLU A 67 -22.21 -1.36 13.43
N TYR A 68 -23.05 -2.17 12.79
CA TYR A 68 -22.58 -3.32 12.02
C TYR A 68 -22.32 -2.94 10.57
N TRP A 69 -21.14 -3.25 10.07
CA TRP A 69 -20.76 -3.09 8.66
C TRP A 69 -20.71 -4.47 8.00
N SER A 70 -21.46 -4.64 6.90
CA SER A 70 -21.35 -5.85 6.07
C SER A 70 -20.01 -5.89 5.33
N LYS A 71 -19.65 -7.06 4.78
CA LYS A 71 -18.45 -7.20 3.94
C LYS A 71 -18.46 -6.21 2.79
N GLU A 72 -19.60 -6.03 2.12
CA GLU A 72 -19.76 -5.13 0.98
C GLU A 72 -19.54 -3.67 1.39
N LYS A 73 -20.01 -3.28 2.59
CA LYS A 73 -19.73 -1.95 3.14
C LYS A 73 -18.24 -1.79 3.47
N CYS A 74 -17.62 -2.79 4.11
CA CYS A 74 -16.18 -2.80 4.37
C CYS A 74 -15.37 -2.59 3.10
N ASP A 75 -15.66 -3.36 2.05
CA ASP A 75 -14.94 -3.31 0.78
C ASP A 75 -15.12 -1.97 0.06
N ARG A 76 -16.36 -1.47 -0.03
CA ARG A 76 -16.66 -0.17 -0.66
C ARG A 76 -15.94 0.98 0.04
N VAL A 77 -16.00 1.03 1.37
CA VAL A 77 -15.38 2.11 2.15
C VAL A 77 -13.85 1.99 2.09
N ARG A 78 -13.30 0.77 2.15
CA ARG A 78 -11.85 0.53 1.94
C ARG A 78 -11.41 1.06 0.59
N ASP A 79 -12.11 0.73 -0.49
CA ASP A 79 -11.72 1.12 -1.85
C ASP A 79 -11.74 2.65 -2.00
N THR A 80 -12.74 3.32 -1.42
CA THR A 80 -12.82 4.79 -1.39
C THR A 80 -11.64 5.40 -0.61
N ALA A 81 -11.35 4.86 0.57
CA ALA A 81 -10.23 5.28 1.41
C ALA A 81 -8.88 5.06 0.71
N LEU A 82 -8.72 3.93 0.03
CA LEU A 82 -7.51 3.57 -0.69
C LEU A 82 -7.28 4.54 -1.85
N ILE A 83 -8.31 4.89 -2.60
CA ILE A 83 -8.23 5.91 -3.66
C ILE A 83 -7.78 7.25 -3.08
N LYS A 84 -8.31 7.69 -1.92
CA LYS A 84 -7.89 8.92 -1.25
C LYS A 84 -6.39 8.90 -0.90
N VAL A 85 -5.93 7.81 -0.27
CA VAL A 85 -4.52 7.60 0.07
C VAL A 85 -3.62 7.61 -1.17
N GLN A 86 -4.04 6.93 -2.24
CA GLN A 86 -3.30 6.85 -3.49
C GLN A 86 -3.25 8.20 -4.20
N THR A 87 -4.32 8.99 -4.18
CA THR A 87 -4.36 10.33 -4.78
C THR A 87 -3.34 11.24 -4.11
N GLU A 88 -3.33 11.28 -2.77
CA GLU A 88 -2.35 12.08 -2.01
C GLU A 88 -0.90 11.61 -2.25
N LEU A 89 -0.69 10.29 -2.30
CA LEU A 89 0.62 9.73 -2.61
C LEU A 89 1.08 10.08 -4.03
N LEU A 90 0.19 9.98 -5.02
CA LEU A 90 0.49 10.29 -6.41
C LEU A 90 0.82 11.78 -6.60
N ASN A 91 0.04 12.67 -5.96
CA ASN A 91 0.32 14.11 -5.91
C ASN A 91 1.70 14.38 -5.31
N CYS A 92 2.03 13.68 -4.22
CA CYS A 92 3.36 13.73 -3.63
C CYS A 92 4.46 13.25 -4.59
N ILE A 93 4.26 12.15 -5.33
CA ILE A 93 5.25 11.62 -6.28
C ILE A 93 5.48 12.62 -7.43
N GLY A 94 4.43 13.27 -7.92
CA GLY A 94 4.49 14.30 -8.96
C GLY A 94 4.52 13.77 -10.40
N PHE A 95 4.52 12.45 -10.59
CA PHE A 95 4.35 11.79 -11.89
C PHE A 95 3.82 10.36 -11.71
N ARG A 96 3.52 9.69 -12.82
CA ARG A 96 2.98 8.33 -12.85
C ARG A 96 4.12 7.28 -12.97
N PRO A 97 4.49 6.56 -11.91
CA PRO A 97 5.42 5.43 -12.01
C PRO A 97 4.70 4.21 -12.65
N PRO A 98 5.42 3.11 -12.96
CA PRO A 98 4.79 1.85 -13.35
C PRO A 98 3.75 1.39 -12.33
N GLN A 99 2.67 0.73 -12.79
CA GLN A 99 1.55 0.34 -11.94
C GLN A 99 2.00 -0.49 -10.72
N SER A 100 2.83 -1.52 -10.92
CA SER A 100 3.30 -2.37 -9.82
C SER A 100 4.08 -1.59 -8.76
N VAL A 101 4.91 -0.63 -9.18
CA VAL A 101 5.65 0.25 -8.28
C VAL A 101 4.69 1.15 -7.50
N PHE A 102 3.69 1.72 -8.17
CA PHE A 102 2.66 2.52 -7.51
C PHE A 102 1.89 1.72 -6.47
N ASP A 103 1.50 0.49 -6.80
CA ASP A 103 0.81 -0.42 -5.90
C ASP A 103 1.68 -0.77 -4.68
N GLY A 104 2.98 -1.04 -4.89
CA GLY A 104 3.92 -1.30 -3.80
C GLY A 104 4.09 -0.13 -2.82
N LEU A 105 4.20 1.09 -3.36
CA LEU A 105 4.23 2.31 -2.55
C LEU A 105 2.88 2.59 -1.87
N SER A 106 1.77 2.28 -2.54
CA SER A 106 0.41 2.42 -2.00
C SER A 106 0.17 1.47 -0.83
N SER A 107 0.68 0.23 -0.90
CA SER A 107 0.66 -0.74 0.20
C SER A 107 1.45 -0.25 1.43
N LEU A 108 2.58 0.42 1.21
CA LEU A 108 3.30 1.09 2.29
C LEU A 108 2.46 2.25 2.86
N ALA A 109 1.92 3.12 2.00
CA ALA A 109 1.10 4.26 2.40
C ALA A 109 -0.16 3.85 3.19
N TRP A 110 -0.80 2.74 2.83
CA TRP A 110 -1.91 2.17 3.60
C TRP A 110 -1.47 1.79 5.02
N ASN A 111 -0.29 1.15 5.14
CA ASN A 111 0.19 0.66 6.44
C ASN A 111 0.75 1.74 7.36
N VAL A 112 1.45 2.75 6.83
CA VAL A 112 2.14 3.77 7.65
C VAL A 112 1.59 5.20 7.49
N GLY A 113 0.58 5.38 6.64
CA GLY A 113 0.05 6.67 6.24
C GLY A 113 0.81 7.27 5.05
N TRP A 114 0.07 7.91 4.13
CA TRP A 114 0.64 8.55 2.95
C TRP A 114 1.73 9.59 3.25
N PRO A 115 1.71 10.40 4.33
CA PRO A 115 2.76 11.38 4.57
C PRO A 115 4.12 10.72 4.87
N LYS A 116 4.13 9.58 5.56
CA LYS A 116 5.35 8.82 5.86
C LYS A 116 5.87 8.10 4.61
N ALA A 117 4.97 7.47 3.85
CA ALA A 117 5.33 6.86 2.58
C ALA A 117 5.89 7.89 1.58
N CYS A 118 5.28 9.06 1.50
CA CYS A 118 5.73 10.18 0.67
C CYS A 118 7.19 10.59 0.96
N LYS A 119 7.57 10.67 2.24
CA LYS A 119 8.93 11.05 2.69
C LYS A 119 9.94 9.90 2.68
N SER A 120 9.51 8.68 2.34
CA SER A 120 10.37 7.49 2.36
C SER A 120 11.48 7.55 1.29
N GLN A 121 12.57 6.81 1.54
CA GLN A 121 13.60 6.61 0.52
C GLN A 121 13.05 5.86 -0.70
N SER A 122 12.13 4.91 -0.52
CA SER A 122 11.43 4.24 -1.63
C SER A 122 10.80 5.24 -2.59
N THR A 123 9.99 6.17 -2.08
CA THR A 123 9.37 7.22 -2.90
C THR A 123 10.40 8.14 -3.55
N ARG A 124 11.48 8.50 -2.83
CA ARG A 124 12.56 9.33 -3.40
C ARG A 124 13.26 8.67 -4.59
N TYR A 125 13.47 7.35 -4.57
CA TYR A 125 14.09 6.63 -5.68
C TYR A 125 13.10 6.37 -6.81
N ALA A 126 11.85 6.08 -6.48
CA ALA A 126 10.78 5.99 -7.48
C ALA A 126 10.69 7.30 -8.26
N ARG A 127 10.79 8.45 -7.58
CA ARG A 127 10.80 9.78 -8.22
C ARG A 127 11.94 10.01 -9.21
N LYS A 128 13.04 9.28 -9.08
CA LYS A 128 14.20 9.35 -9.97
C LYS A 128 14.14 8.33 -11.12
N GLY A 129 13.08 7.52 -11.18
CA GLY A 129 12.96 6.41 -12.12
C GLY A 129 13.75 5.16 -11.71
N ASP A 130 14.40 5.14 -10.54
CA ASP A 130 15.08 3.96 -10.02
C ASP A 130 14.09 3.08 -9.23
N TYR A 131 13.23 2.41 -9.98
CA TYR A 131 12.14 1.61 -9.43
C TYR A 131 12.61 0.35 -8.71
N LYS A 132 13.70 -0.27 -9.18
CA LYS A 132 14.27 -1.45 -8.52
C LYS A 132 14.75 -1.10 -7.12
N THR A 133 15.52 -0.01 -6.97
CA THR A 133 15.93 0.46 -5.65
C THR A 133 14.74 0.90 -4.81
N ALA A 134 13.75 1.59 -5.40
CA ALA A 134 12.53 1.99 -4.70
C ALA A 134 11.80 0.80 -4.07
N CYS A 135 11.62 -0.29 -4.84
CA CYS A 135 10.98 -1.51 -4.38
C CYS A 135 11.82 -2.24 -3.34
N ASN A 136 13.14 -2.35 -3.53
CA ASN A 136 14.03 -2.98 -2.54
C ASN A 136 13.94 -2.29 -1.17
N LEU A 137 13.87 -0.95 -1.19
CA LEU A 137 13.75 -0.14 0.01
C LEU A 137 12.41 -0.30 0.75
N LEU A 138 11.41 -0.97 0.16
CA LEU A 138 10.20 -1.36 0.89
C LEU A 138 10.51 -2.45 1.93
N ALA A 139 11.45 -3.35 1.65
CA ALA A 139 11.78 -4.49 2.49
C ALA A 139 13.06 -4.33 3.30
N GLU A 140 14.07 -3.68 2.73
CA GLU A 140 15.43 -3.64 3.30
C GLU A 140 16.01 -2.23 3.19
N THR A 141 16.77 -1.80 4.20
CA THR A 141 17.58 -0.58 4.11
C THR A 141 18.80 -0.81 3.22
N PHE A 142 19.54 0.24 2.85
CA PHE A 142 20.80 0.10 2.10
C PHE A 142 21.85 -0.80 2.77
N SER A 143 21.75 -0.99 4.09
CA SER A 143 22.63 -1.88 4.86
C SER A 143 22.15 -3.34 4.92
N GLY A 144 21.06 -3.69 4.22
CA GLY A 144 20.46 -5.03 4.24
C GLY A 144 19.60 -5.33 5.47
N LYS A 145 19.44 -4.39 6.40
CA LYS A 145 18.54 -4.56 7.56
C LYS A 145 17.07 -4.46 7.16
N PRO A 146 16.14 -5.17 7.82
CA PRO A 146 14.70 -5.02 7.60
C PRO A 146 14.25 -3.55 7.67
N ASN A 147 13.46 -3.12 6.69
CA ASN A 147 12.85 -1.79 6.65
C ASN A 147 11.34 -1.89 6.85
N TRP A 148 10.74 -0.90 7.53
CA TRP A 148 9.31 -0.87 7.83
C TRP A 148 8.77 -2.14 8.52
N SER A 149 9.65 -2.80 9.29
CA SER A 149 9.39 -4.09 9.96
C SER A 149 9.39 -3.98 11.49
N TYR A 150 9.26 -2.76 12.02
CA TYR A 150 9.31 -2.47 13.45
C TYR A 150 8.04 -1.75 13.89
N ALA A 151 7.51 -2.13 15.04
CA ALA A 151 6.39 -1.45 15.72
C ALA A 151 6.79 -1.15 17.16
N SER A 152 6.57 0.09 17.61
CA SER A 152 7.00 0.56 18.94
C SER A 152 8.49 0.27 19.26
N GLY A 153 9.35 0.33 18.23
CA GLY A 153 10.80 0.06 18.36
C GLY A 153 11.19 -1.43 18.33
N HIS A 154 10.23 -2.35 18.33
CA HIS A 154 10.49 -3.79 18.32
C HIS A 154 10.30 -4.39 16.93
N PHE A 155 11.17 -5.32 16.55
CA PHE A 155 11.05 -6.06 15.30
C PHE A 155 9.79 -6.94 15.31
N VAL A 156 9.05 -6.93 14.21
CA VAL A 156 7.84 -7.74 14.02
C VAL A 156 8.01 -8.60 12.78
N GLN A 157 8.11 -9.92 12.97
CA GLN A 157 8.32 -10.88 11.89
C GLN A 157 7.22 -10.78 10.81
N GLY A 158 5.95 -10.59 11.22
CA GLY A 158 4.83 -10.43 10.29
C GLY A 158 4.99 -9.22 9.36
N LEU A 159 5.44 -8.08 9.89
CA LEU A 159 5.71 -6.89 9.08
C LEU A 159 6.88 -7.12 8.12
N ASN A 160 7.93 -7.82 8.56
CA ASN A 160 9.04 -8.19 7.69
C ASN A 160 8.62 -9.08 6.53
N ASN A 161 7.81 -10.10 6.81
CA ASN A 161 7.26 -10.97 5.77
C ASN A 161 6.37 -10.17 4.79
N ARG A 162 5.52 -9.28 5.32
CA ARG A 162 4.70 -8.36 4.52
C ARG A 162 5.54 -7.50 3.59
N ARG A 163 6.64 -6.94 4.09
CA ARG A 163 7.49 -6.05 3.31
C ARG A 163 8.29 -6.77 2.22
N LYS A 164 8.75 -7.99 2.49
CA LYS A 164 9.37 -8.86 1.47
C LYS A 164 8.35 -9.22 0.38
N ASP A 165 7.16 -9.64 0.76
CA ASP A 165 6.07 -9.92 -0.18
C ASP A 165 5.68 -8.68 -1.01
N ASN A 166 5.64 -7.50 -0.36
CA ASN A 166 5.37 -6.22 -1.03
C ASN A 166 6.43 -5.90 -2.10
N ARG A 167 7.72 -6.15 -1.79
CA ARG A 167 8.81 -5.99 -2.75
C ARG A 167 8.68 -7.00 -3.89
N ASP A 168 8.59 -8.28 -3.57
CA ASP A 168 8.81 -9.38 -4.53
C ASP A 168 7.59 -9.65 -5.40
N ASN A 169 6.40 -9.66 -4.80
CA ASN A 169 5.17 -10.12 -5.46
C ASN A 169 4.21 -9.00 -5.84
N LEU A 170 4.44 -7.77 -5.35
CA LEU A 170 3.66 -6.59 -5.76
C LEU A 170 4.51 -5.58 -6.52
N CYS A 171 5.55 -5.01 -5.91
CA CYS A 171 6.31 -3.89 -6.48
C CYS A 171 7.17 -4.27 -7.67
N LEU A 172 7.92 -5.38 -7.57
CA LEU A 172 8.77 -5.89 -8.66
C LEU A 172 8.00 -6.79 -9.64
N SER A 173 6.71 -7.03 -9.39
CA SER A 173 5.89 -7.89 -10.25
C SER A 173 5.88 -7.38 -11.70
N GLY A 174 6.05 -8.32 -12.64
CA GLY A 174 5.97 -8.09 -14.09
C GLY A 174 7.12 -7.31 -14.73
N ASN A 175 8.04 -6.70 -13.98
CA ASN A 175 9.06 -5.79 -14.52
C ASN A 175 10.52 -6.19 -14.27
N TYR A 176 10.80 -7.11 -13.33
CA TYR A 176 12.17 -7.45 -12.91
C TYR A 176 12.34 -8.93 -12.50
N GLN A 177 11.62 -9.85 -13.17
CA GLN A 177 11.89 -11.29 -13.05
C GLN A 177 13.19 -11.67 -13.76
#